data_AF-A0A2K8PUA3-F1
#
_entry.id   AF-A0A2K8PUA3-F1
#
_cell.length_a   1.000
_cell.length_b   1.000
_cell.length_c   1.000
_cell.angle_alpha   90.00
_cell.angle_beta   90.00
_cell.angle_gamma   90.00
#
_symmetry.space_group_name_H-M   'P 1'
#
loop_
_entity.id
_entity.type
_entity.pdbx_description
1 polymer ?
#
loop_
_entity_poly.entity_id
_entity_poly.type
_entity_poly.pdbx_seq_one_letter_code
_entity_poly.pdbx_strand_id
1 'polypeptide(L)'
;MPNDPGLKIGARLYDAAYYQGNAITVRPDGWDSGEGAVVYSLAYLGLRRLGSLQAPVEASASDNPFHQVIGRVTHVTVWAYRPGTWPDRLDEHGTTWQQYSADTADLGAWAAKTKYVRVWQQAAIGGVCDLDPLTEDSFTTSVTIME
;
A
#
# COMPACT_ATOMS: atom_id res chain seq x y z
N MET A 1 29.41 -1.36 14.22
CA MET A 1 28.96 -1.26 12.81
C MET A 1 27.74 -0.35 12.80
N PRO A 2 27.64 0.65 11.91
CA PRO A 2 26.43 1.44 11.84
C PRO A 2 25.32 0.55 11.27
N ASN A 3 24.19 0.51 11.97
CA ASN A 3 22.97 -0.16 11.52
C ASN A 3 22.58 0.44 10.16
N ASP A 4 22.72 -0.35 9.09
CA ASP A 4 22.07 -0.05 7.82
C ASP A 4 20.57 0.00 8.12
N PRO A 5 19.89 1.15 7.98
CA PRO A 5 18.45 1.18 8.16
C PRO A 5 17.88 0.30 7.04
N GLY A 6 17.41 -0.89 7.42
CA GLY A 6 16.92 -1.92 6.52
C GLY A 6 16.18 -1.29 5.36
N LEU A 7 16.64 -1.60 4.15
CA LEU A 7 16.19 -0.99 2.91
C LEU A 7 14.69 -1.26 2.76
N LYS A 8 13.83 -0.36 3.27
CA LYS A 8 12.36 -0.50 3.18
C LYS A 8 12.02 -0.70 1.71
N ILE A 9 11.61 -1.92 1.35
CA ILE A 9 11.38 -2.29 -0.04
C ILE A 9 10.13 -1.53 -0.49
N GLY A 10 10.33 -0.56 -1.38
CA GLY A 10 9.25 0.28 -1.89
C GLY A 10 8.36 -0.46 -2.89
N ALA A 11 7.08 -0.13 -2.94
CA ALA A 11 6.20 -0.59 -4.00
C ALA A 11 6.59 0.10 -5.32
N ARG A 12 6.55 -0.64 -6.43
CA ARG A 12 6.74 -0.08 -7.77
C ARG A 12 5.40 0.11 -8.45
N LEU A 13 5.18 1.32 -8.96
CA LEU A 13 3.94 1.72 -9.61
C LEU A 13 4.23 2.05 -11.07
N TYR A 14 3.47 1.46 -12.00
CA TYR A 14 3.71 1.54 -13.44
C TYR A 14 2.55 2.22 -14.16
N ASP A 15 2.85 3.06 -15.15
CA ASP A 15 1.83 3.73 -15.96
C ASP A 15 0.98 2.74 -16.81
N ALA A 16 1.56 1.61 -17.22
CA ALA A 16 0.90 0.62 -18.08
C ALA A 16 0.74 -0.75 -17.41
N ALA A 17 -0.10 -1.59 -18.00
CA ALA A 17 -0.25 -2.99 -17.61
C ALA A 17 1.04 -3.77 -17.88
N TYR A 18 1.16 -4.93 -17.24
CA TYR A 18 2.25 -5.90 -17.38
C TYR A 18 3.64 -5.32 -17.03
N TYR A 19 3.69 -4.43 -16.04
CA TYR A 19 4.92 -3.81 -15.52
C TYR A 19 5.70 -3.04 -16.59
N GLN A 20 4.97 -2.39 -17.51
CA GLN A 20 5.53 -1.63 -18.63
C GLN A 20 5.39 -0.11 -18.42
N GLY A 21 6.15 0.64 -19.22
CA GLY A 21 6.09 2.10 -19.26
C GLY A 21 6.91 2.77 -18.17
N ASN A 22 6.56 4.02 -17.86
CA ASN A 22 7.19 4.77 -16.78
C ASN A 22 6.86 4.12 -15.43
N ALA A 23 7.84 4.09 -14.53
CA ALA A 23 7.73 3.46 -13.23
C ALA A 23 8.30 4.34 -12.13
N ILE A 24 7.64 4.36 -10.97
CA ILE A 24 8.10 5.06 -9.77
C ILE A 24 8.13 4.08 -8.59
N THR A 25 9.15 4.18 -7.76
CA THR A 25 9.21 3.46 -6.49
C THR A 25 8.72 4.37 -5.38
N VAL A 26 7.66 3.98 -4.69
CA VAL A 26 7.12 4.70 -3.53
C VAL A 26 7.46 3.91 -2.27
N ARG A 27 8.07 4.59 -1.30
CA ARG A 27 8.38 3.98 0.00
C ARG A 27 7.11 3.87 0.84
N PRO A 28 6.88 2.73 1.51
CA PRO A 28 5.74 2.59 2.39
C PRO A 28 5.88 3.51 3.60
N ASP A 29 4.79 4.18 3.95
CA ASP A 29 4.62 4.71 5.30
C ASP A 29 4.39 3.55 6.30
N GLY A 30 4.69 3.80 7.58
CA GLY A 30 4.41 2.83 8.63
C GLY A 30 3.01 3.00 9.18
N TRP A 31 2.08 2.14 8.76
CA TRP A 31 0.74 2.08 9.36
C TRP A 31 0.82 1.87 10.87
N ASP A 32 1.63 0.90 11.31
CA ASP A 32 1.71 0.49 12.72
C ASP A 32 2.54 1.46 13.59
N SER A 33 3.29 2.39 13.00
CA SER A 33 4.23 3.26 13.74
C SER A 33 3.63 4.58 14.20
N GLY A 34 2.32 4.80 13.98
CA GLY A 34 1.68 6.09 14.29
C GLY A 34 2.17 7.25 13.42
N GLU A 35 2.85 6.93 12.30
CA GLU A 35 3.17 7.93 11.28
C GLU A 35 1.86 8.34 10.57
N GLY A 36 1.72 9.63 10.26
CA GLY A 36 0.56 10.12 9.52
C GLY A 36 0.43 9.41 8.17
N ALA A 37 -0.81 9.12 7.77
CA ALA A 37 -1.07 8.48 6.48
C ALA A 37 -0.66 9.41 5.33
N VAL A 38 0.19 8.94 4.42
CA VAL A 38 0.69 9.74 3.30
C VAL A 38 0.03 9.28 2.01
N VAL A 39 -0.76 10.16 1.41
CA VAL A 39 -1.44 9.92 0.14
C VAL A 39 -0.79 10.80 -0.93
N TYR A 40 -0.44 10.19 -2.05
CA TYR A 40 0.15 10.86 -3.21
C TYR A 40 -0.89 10.97 -4.32
N SER A 41 -0.97 12.12 -4.99
CA SER A 41 -1.61 12.19 -6.29
C SER A 41 -0.72 11.47 -7.33
N LEU A 42 -1.32 10.84 -8.35
CA LEU A 42 -0.54 10.26 -9.45
C LEU A 42 0.27 11.34 -10.18
N ALA A 43 -0.32 12.53 -10.35
CA ALA A 43 0.32 13.67 -11.00
C ALA A 43 1.61 14.10 -10.28
N TYR A 44 1.57 14.15 -8.94
CA TYR A 44 2.75 14.44 -8.11
C TYR A 44 3.87 13.42 -8.35
N LEU A 45 3.50 12.14 -8.45
CA LEU A 45 4.44 11.06 -8.75
C LEU A 45 4.91 11.03 -10.22
N GLY A 46 4.42 11.94 -11.06
CA GLY A 46 4.71 11.97 -12.49
C GLY A 46 4.06 10.83 -13.28
N LEU A 47 3.07 10.15 -12.70
CA LEU A 47 2.28 9.11 -13.36
C LEU A 47 1.01 9.70 -13.95
N ARG A 48 0.70 9.32 -15.19
CA ARG A 48 -0.57 9.70 -15.84
C ARG A 48 -1.67 8.70 -15.53
N ARG A 49 -1.27 7.48 -15.20
CA ARG A 49 -2.15 6.33 -15.00
C ARG A 49 -1.47 5.37 -14.02
N LEU A 50 -2.22 4.46 -13.41
CA LEU A 50 -1.65 3.32 -12.71
C LEU A 50 -2.13 2.02 -13.36
N GLY A 51 -1.34 1.47 -14.27
CA GLY A 51 -1.71 0.27 -15.03
C GLY A 51 -1.35 -1.05 -14.34
N SER A 52 -0.24 -1.08 -13.61
CA SER A 52 0.22 -2.24 -12.84
C SER A 52 1.02 -1.81 -11.62
N LEU A 53 1.18 -2.71 -10.65
CA LEU A 53 1.97 -2.45 -9.45
C LEU A 53 2.68 -3.71 -8.97
N GLN A 54 3.81 -3.50 -8.28
CA GLN A 54 4.48 -4.53 -7.51
C GLN A 54 4.49 -4.14 -6.03
N ALA A 55 3.99 -5.05 -5.19
CA ALA A 55 3.79 -4.85 -3.76
C ALA A 55 4.66 -5.88 -3.02
N PRO A 56 5.91 -5.52 -2.69
CA PRO A 56 6.87 -6.47 -2.15
C PRO A 56 6.49 -6.92 -0.75
N VAL A 57 6.75 -8.20 -0.47
CA VAL A 57 6.64 -8.80 0.85
C VAL A 57 8.04 -8.89 1.46
N GLU A 58 8.20 -8.38 2.67
CA GLU A 58 9.45 -8.48 3.43
C GLU A 58 9.43 -9.74 4.27
N ALA A 59 10.37 -10.64 4.00
CA ALA A 59 10.54 -11.85 4.79
C ALA A 59 11.27 -11.52 6.10
N SER A 60 10.78 -12.04 7.21
CA SER A 60 11.53 -12.12 8.45
C SER A 60 12.59 -13.20 8.35
N ALA A 61 13.72 -12.99 9.04
CA ALA A 61 14.68 -14.06 9.27
C ALA A 61 13.94 -15.24 9.92
N SER A 62 14.11 -16.42 9.34
CA SER A 62 13.58 -17.67 9.88
C SER A 62 14.72 -18.50 10.41
N ASP A 63 14.57 -19.02 11.62
CA ASP A 63 15.51 -19.99 12.19
C ASP A 63 15.43 -21.36 11.50
N ASN A 64 14.49 -21.54 10.57
CA ASN A 64 14.27 -22.79 9.83
C ASN A 64 14.35 -22.56 8.30
N PRO A 65 15.24 -23.24 7.56
CA PRO A 65 15.43 -23.06 6.12
C PRO A 65 14.23 -23.51 5.27
N PHE A 66 13.28 -24.23 5.84
CA PHE A 66 12.06 -24.67 5.15
C PHE A 66 10.84 -23.79 5.44
N HIS A 67 10.94 -22.87 6.39
CA HIS A 67 9.85 -21.96 6.75
C HIS A 67 10.26 -20.54 6.40
N GLN A 68 9.43 -19.83 5.65
CA GLN A 68 9.59 -18.40 5.45
C GLN A 68 8.55 -17.69 6.31
N VAL A 69 8.99 -16.95 7.32
CA VAL A 69 8.12 -16.10 8.10
C VAL A 69 8.00 -14.78 7.35
N ILE A 70 6.78 -14.37 7.00
CA ILE A 70 6.56 -13.03 6.48
C ILE A 70 6.67 -12.07 7.65
N GLY A 71 7.50 -11.03 7.50
CA GLY A 71 7.68 -10.00 8.52
C GLY A 71 6.78 -8.81 8.29
N ARG A 72 6.75 -8.29 7.06
CA ARG A 72 5.92 -7.15 6.68
C ARG A 72 5.33 -7.36 5.30
N VAL A 73 4.07 -6.97 5.13
CA VAL A 73 3.39 -6.94 3.85
C VAL A 73 3.26 -5.48 3.41
N THR A 74 3.63 -5.18 2.16
CA THR A 74 3.38 -3.86 1.58
C THR A 74 2.00 -3.85 0.94
N HIS A 75 1.21 -2.86 1.30
CA HIS A 75 -0.12 -2.60 0.77
C HIS A 75 -0.10 -1.34 -0.08
N VAL A 76 -0.83 -1.38 -1.18
CA VAL A 76 -1.07 -0.23 -2.06
C VAL A 76 -2.57 0.00 -2.10
N THR A 77 -3.01 1.12 -1.54
CA THR A 77 -4.40 1.57 -1.62
C THR A 77 -4.51 2.63 -2.71
N VAL A 78 -5.54 2.53 -3.55
CA VAL A 78 -5.80 3.45 -4.66
C VAL A 78 -7.19 4.05 -4.53
N TRP A 79 -7.36 5.30 -5.00
CA TRP A 79 -8.63 6.00 -4.97
C TRP A 79 -8.94 6.69 -6.29
N ALA A 80 -10.24 6.76 -6.59
CA ALA A 80 -10.74 7.57 -7.69
C ALA A 80 -10.80 9.08 -7.36
N TYR A 81 -10.89 9.42 -6.06
CA TYR A 81 -11.04 10.78 -5.56
C TYR A 81 -10.13 11.01 -4.35
N ARG A 82 -10.02 12.28 -3.93
CA ARG A 82 -9.20 12.65 -2.78
C ARG A 82 -9.82 12.04 -1.50
N PRO A 83 -9.10 11.19 -0.75
CA PRO A 83 -9.62 10.67 0.51
C PRO A 83 -9.71 11.80 1.54
N GLY A 84 -10.82 11.88 2.27
CA GLY A 84 -11.06 12.91 3.28
C GLY A 84 -10.57 12.53 4.68
N THR A 85 -10.64 11.24 5.00
CA THR A 85 -10.24 10.66 6.29
C THR A 85 -9.67 9.27 6.06
N TRP A 86 -8.92 8.74 7.02
CA TRP A 86 -8.43 7.38 6.95
C TRP A 86 -8.48 6.71 8.33
N PRO A 87 -8.90 5.43 8.45
CA PRO A 87 -9.29 4.51 7.38
C PRO A 87 -10.56 4.92 6.63
N ASP A 88 -10.61 4.62 5.34
CA ASP A 88 -11.84 4.83 4.56
C ASP A 88 -12.91 3.82 4.96
N ARG A 89 -14.17 4.22 4.79
CA ARG A 89 -15.29 3.36 5.15
C ARG A 89 -15.30 2.12 4.25
N LEU A 90 -15.48 0.96 4.88
CA LEU A 90 -15.36 -0.35 4.25
C LEU A 90 -16.41 -0.56 3.13
N ASP A 91 -17.57 0.09 3.26
CA ASP A 91 -18.68 0.07 2.30
C ASP A 91 -18.32 0.74 0.96
N GLU A 92 -17.30 1.60 0.93
CA GLU A 92 -16.86 2.25 -0.30
C GLU A 92 -15.78 1.46 -1.06
N HIS A 93 -15.31 0.34 -0.49
CA HIS A 93 -14.34 -0.54 -1.14
C HIS A 93 -14.87 -1.10 -2.47
N GLY A 94 -14.03 -1.09 -3.50
CA GLY A 94 -14.38 -1.51 -4.86
C GLY A 94 -15.15 -0.44 -5.66
N THR A 95 -15.60 0.65 -5.03
CA THR A 95 -16.31 1.75 -5.71
C THR A 95 -15.50 3.04 -5.71
N THR A 96 -15.05 3.52 -4.53
CA THR A 96 -14.28 4.76 -4.37
C THR A 96 -12.80 4.51 -4.13
N TRP A 97 -12.46 3.36 -3.53
CA TRP A 97 -11.09 2.91 -3.30
C TRP A 97 -10.90 1.39 -3.48
N GLN A 98 -9.66 0.95 -3.66
CA GLN A 98 -9.27 -0.46 -3.77
C GLN A 98 -7.89 -0.69 -3.16
N GLN A 99 -7.66 -1.86 -2.58
CA GLN A 99 -6.36 -2.23 -2.03
C GLN A 99 -5.75 -3.44 -2.76
N TYR A 100 -4.43 -3.43 -2.86
CA TYR A 100 -3.59 -4.50 -3.39
C TYR A 100 -2.44 -4.78 -2.44
N SER A 101 -2.15 -6.06 -2.17
CA SER A 101 -1.03 -6.49 -1.31
C SER A 101 -0.10 -7.47 -2.02
N ALA A 102 -0.25 -7.61 -3.33
CA ALA A 102 0.53 -8.49 -4.18
C ALA A 102 0.76 -7.84 -5.54
N ASP A 103 1.78 -8.33 -6.24
CA ASP A 103 2.07 -7.94 -7.62
C ASP A 103 0.83 -8.13 -8.50
N THR A 104 0.40 -7.02 -9.11
CA THR A 104 -0.81 -6.96 -9.92
C THR A 104 -0.44 -6.44 -11.30
N ALA A 105 -0.46 -7.35 -12.27
CA ALA A 105 -0.05 -7.07 -13.64
C ALA A 105 -1.07 -6.21 -14.42
N ASP A 106 -2.33 -6.16 -14.01
CA ASP A 106 -3.33 -5.29 -14.62
C ASP A 106 -4.36 -4.86 -13.58
N LEU A 107 -4.48 -3.55 -13.35
CA LEU A 107 -5.48 -2.97 -12.46
C LEU A 107 -6.87 -2.87 -13.10
N GLY A 108 -7.02 -3.20 -14.38
CA GLY A 108 -8.29 -3.22 -15.10
C GLY A 108 -9.02 -1.88 -15.04
N ALA A 109 -10.26 -1.88 -14.57
CA ALA A 109 -11.05 -0.65 -14.44
C ALA A 109 -10.41 0.38 -13.49
N TRP A 110 -9.69 -0.07 -12.47
CA TRP A 110 -8.99 0.82 -11.54
C TRP A 110 -7.88 1.59 -12.22
N ALA A 111 -7.24 1.02 -13.23
CA ALA A 111 -6.20 1.72 -13.95
C ALA A 111 -6.68 3.03 -14.59
N ALA A 112 -7.95 3.14 -14.98
CA ALA A 112 -8.50 4.39 -15.51
C ALA A 112 -9.08 5.32 -14.43
N LYS A 113 -9.43 4.78 -13.26
CA LYS A 113 -10.10 5.52 -12.18
C LYS A 113 -9.11 6.15 -11.21
N THR A 114 -7.98 5.50 -10.96
CA THR A 114 -7.03 5.89 -9.92
C THR A 114 -6.48 7.30 -10.17
N LYS A 115 -6.56 8.14 -9.14
CA LYS A 115 -5.96 9.47 -9.07
C LYS A 115 -5.05 9.65 -7.87
N TYR A 116 -5.30 8.90 -6.81
CA TYR A 116 -4.51 8.94 -5.58
C TYR A 116 -4.06 7.54 -5.19
N VAL A 117 -2.91 7.48 -4.55
CA VAL A 117 -2.30 6.23 -4.08
C VAL A 117 -1.64 6.43 -2.73
N ARG A 118 -1.70 5.40 -1.91
CA ARG A 118 -0.97 5.28 -0.64
C ARG A 118 -0.23 3.95 -0.68
N VAL A 119 1.01 3.98 -0.25
CA VAL A 119 1.82 2.79 -0.04
C VAL A 119 2.15 2.72 1.44
N TRP A 120 1.83 1.59 2.06
CA TRP A 120 1.97 1.42 3.50
C TRP A 120 2.38 -0.02 3.83
N GLN A 121 3.00 -0.23 4.99
CA GLN A 121 3.40 -1.55 5.46
C GLN A 121 2.61 -1.95 6.70
N GLN A 122 2.21 -3.21 6.75
CA GLN A 122 1.65 -3.86 7.92
C GLN A 122 2.59 -4.97 8.38
N ALA A 123 2.87 -5.04 9.69
CA ALA A 123 3.52 -6.20 10.26
C ALA A 123 2.63 -7.44 10.06
N ALA A 124 3.19 -8.51 9.51
CA ALA A 124 2.50 -9.78 9.45
C ALA A 124 2.48 -10.36 10.87
N ILE A 125 1.37 -10.15 11.58
CA ILE A 125 1.17 -10.72 12.91
C ILE A 125 1.25 -12.24 12.74
N GLY A 126 2.22 -12.86 13.41
CA GLY A 126 2.33 -14.31 13.46
C GLY A 126 1.10 -14.90 14.13
N GLY A 127 0.13 -15.34 13.34
CA GLY A 127 -1.02 -16.13 13.78
C GLY A 127 -2.33 -15.35 13.92
N VAL A 128 -3.36 -15.92 13.28
CA VAL A 128 -4.79 -15.62 13.41
C VAL A 128 -5.25 -14.29 12.79
N CYS A 129 -5.76 -14.39 11.56
CA CYS A 129 -6.77 -13.47 11.08
C CYS A 129 -8.04 -13.68 11.93
N ASP A 130 -8.15 -12.98 13.05
CA ASP A 130 -9.46 -12.58 13.56
C ASP A 130 -9.73 -11.20 12.98
N LEU A 131 -10.40 -11.19 11.83
CA LEU A 131 -11.24 -10.07 11.45
C LEU A 131 -12.41 -10.08 12.44
N ASP A 132 -12.19 -9.52 13.63
CA ASP A 132 -13.30 -9.12 14.49
C ASP A 132 -13.91 -7.87 13.83
N PRO A 133 -15.13 -7.92 13.25
CA PRO A 133 -15.70 -6.79 12.52
C PRO A 133 -16.35 -5.75 13.45
N LEU A 134 -16.05 -5.79 14.75
CA LEU A 134 -16.70 -4.96 15.76
C LEU A 134 -15.65 -4.29 16.65
N THR A 135 -14.89 -3.37 16.08
CA THR A 135 -14.39 -2.25 16.88
C THR A 135 -14.58 -0.99 16.08
N GLU A 136 -15.80 -0.46 16.17
CA GLU A 136 -16.03 0.98 16.06
C GLU A 136 -15.20 1.66 17.15
N ASP A 137 -13.96 2.00 16.83
CA ASP A 137 -13.28 3.06 17.55
C ASP A 137 -12.71 4.04 16.53
N SER A 138 -13.10 5.29 16.72
CA SER A 138 -12.85 6.39 15.79
C SER A 138 -11.37 6.77 15.81
N PHE A 139 -10.53 5.99 15.13
CA PHE A 139 -9.13 6.38 14.92
C PHE A 139 -9.04 7.32 13.72
N THR A 140 -9.29 8.61 13.96
CA THR A 140 -9.05 9.66 12.97
C THR A 140 -7.54 9.88 12.86
N THR A 141 -6.87 9.15 11.97
CA THR A 141 -5.49 9.47 11.61
C THR A 141 -5.53 10.56 10.55
N SER A 142 -4.82 11.66 10.77
CA SER A 142 -4.74 12.75 9.80
C SER A 142 -4.04 12.27 8.52
N VAL A 143 -4.69 12.51 7.38
CA VAL A 143 -4.13 12.22 6.06
C VAL A 143 -3.37 13.44 5.57
N THR A 144 -2.10 13.24 5.19
CA THR A 144 -1.32 14.25 4.47
C THR A 144 -1.36 13.93 2.99
N ILE A 145 -1.81 14.91 2.17
CA ILE A 145 -1.96 14.73 0.74
C ILE A 145 -0.88 15.53 0.01
N MET A 146 -0.09 14.84 -0.81
CA MET A 146 0.91 15.46 -1.69
C MET A 146 0.36 15.60 -3.10
N GLU A 147 0.35 16.83 -3.63
CA GLU A 147 -0.13 17.22 -4.96
C GLU A 147 0.98 17.78 -5.85
#